data_AF-A0A943ZID1-F1
#
_entry.id   AF-A0A943ZID1-F1
#
_cell.length_a   1.000
_cell.length_b   1.000
_cell.length_c   1.000
_cell.angle_alpha   90.00
_cell.angle_beta   90.00
_cell.angle_gamma   90.00
#
_symmetry.space_group_name_H-M   'P 1'
#
loop_
_entity.id
_entity.type
_entity.pdbx_description
1 polymer ?
#
loop_
_entity_poly.entity_id
_entity_poly.type
_entity_poly.pdbx_seq_one_letter_code
_entity_poly.pdbx_strand_id
1 'polypeptide(L)'
;MKKNMLLIAGATLLISAFSAGLIRAQTCIQPPTCEELGYIYSADECVNGNNILKCPTDLSKMACSFDAIGNDGDILYADHSTSSEVINAKTPIAVIFDAGNRLAVSLEAKIYQKGDSVIWGAEGDIPGLANCSGTDCEDSSITNTNMIMSYGEANNKSYPMAESVRSYSPAGCKQAWCGAGKWSMLSMGDFKKIYAAQKTITATFKKLGKSLSSNNWNVFLTSSPYDKTSYNAYSFFVGVDANLVPPKSGEGFDAIWNLALPNGASWQFMLFRVIRY
;
A
#
# COMPACT_ATOMS: atom_id res chain seq x y z
N MET A 1 62.01 8.42 -55.28
CA MET A 1 62.78 7.19 -55.00
C MET A 1 64.16 7.56 -54.47
N LYS A 2 64.39 7.35 -53.17
CA LYS A 2 65.71 7.16 -52.53
C LYS A 2 65.40 6.44 -51.21
N LYS A 3 65.54 5.11 -51.22
CA LYS A 3 65.66 4.29 -50.02
C LYS A 3 67.14 4.31 -49.60
N ASN A 4 67.38 4.35 -48.29
CA ASN A 4 68.52 3.78 -47.57
C ASN A 4 68.42 4.28 -46.13
N MET A 5 68.70 3.55 -45.07
CA MET A 5 68.79 2.13 -44.75
C MET A 5 68.92 2.14 -43.22
N LEU A 6 68.35 1.15 -42.56
CA LEU A 6 68.29 1.00 -41.10
C LEU A 6 69.65 1.10 -40.41
N LEU A 7 69.62 1.60 -39.17
CA LEU A 7 70.49 1.16 -38.09
C LEU A 7 69.60 0.85 -36.87
N ILE A 8 69.56 -0.44 -36.52
CA ILE A 8 68.97 -0.99 -35.31
C ILE A 8 70.09 -1.08 -34.26
N ALA A 9 69.90 -0.42 -33.13
CA ALA A 9 70.48 -0.71 -31.81
C ALA A 9 69.79 0.24 -30.83
N GLY A 10 69.26 -0.12 -29.68
CA GLY A 10 69.14 -1.38 -28.95
C GLY A 10 68.16 -1.08 -27.80
N ALA A 11 67.54 -2.13 -27.27
CA ALA A 11 66.56 -2.04 -26.20
C ALA A 11 67.14 -1.35 -24.95
N THR A 12 66.36 -0.48 -24.32
CA THR A 12 66.44 -0.31 -22.86
C THR A 12 65.05 -0.03 -22.30
N LEU A 13 64.64 -0.99 -21.48
CA LEU A 13 63.45 -1.02 -20.66
C LEU A 13 63.46 0.17 -19.68
N LEU A 14 62.41 0.98 -19.65
CA LEU A 14 62.06 1.80 -18.49
C LEU A 14 60.58 1.57 -18.17
N ILE A 15 60.38 0.57 -17.32
CA ILE A 15 59.21 0.43 -16.46
C ILE A 15 59.38 1.46 -15.32
N SER A 16 58.25 2.00 -14.86
CA SER A 16 58.01 2.95 -13.76
C SER A 16 57.84 4.41 -14.22
N ALA A 17 56.77 5.12 -13.88
CA ALA A 17 55.85 4.95 -12.77
C ALA A 17 54.41 5.28 -13.21
N PHE A 18 53.48 4.34 -12.96
CA PHE A 18 52.12 4.75 -12.62
C PHE A 18 52.26 5.50 -11.29
N SER A 19 52.27 6.83 -11.35
CA SER A 19 51.96 7.63 -10.18
C SER A 19 50.52 7.28 -9.81
N ALA A 20 50.38 6.35 -8.86
CA ALA A 20 49.19 6.18 -8.07
C ALA A 20 48.98 7.48 -7.30
N GLY A 21 48.45 8.49 -8.00
CA GLY A 21 47.75 9.56 -7.34
C GLY A 21 46.66 8.90 -6.52
N LEU A 22 46.69 9.13 -5.21
CA LEU A 22 45.62 8.76 -4.30
C LEU A 22 44.30 9.17 -4.95
N ILE A 23 43.59 8.20 -5.53
CA ILE A 23 42.17 8.32 -5.77
C ILE A 23 41.62 8.45 -4.36
N ARG A 24 41.38 9.69 -3.92
CA ARG A 24 40.50 9.91 -2.79
C ARG A 24 39.22 9.23 -3.20
N ALA A 25 38.89 8.11 -2.55
CA ALA A 25 37.56 7.54 -2.64
C ALA A 25 36.61 8.69 -2.32
N GLN A 26 36.02 9.26 -3.36
CA GLN A 26 34.93 10.20 -3.22
C GLN A 26 33.89 9.39 -2.47
N THR A 27 33.62 9.77 -1.22
CA THR A 27 32.56 9.13 -0.43
C THR A 27 31.28 9.35 -1.21
N CYS A 28 30.90 8.37 -2.02
CA CYS A 28 29.61 8.37 -2.69
C CYS A 28 28.59 8.32 -1.56
N ILE A 29 27.97 9.47 -1.29
CA ILE A 29 26.73 9.49 -0.53
C ILE A 29 25.79 8.59 -1.33
N GLN A 30 25.25 7.57 -0.67
CA GLN A 30 24.30 6.67 -1.31
C GLN A 30 23.19 7.54 -1.90
N PRO A 31 22.94 7.47 -3.22
CA PRO A 31 21.90 8.29 -3.82
C PRO A 31 20.55 7.90 -3.22
N PRO A 32 19.65 8.88 -3.01
CA PRO A 32 18.33 8.58 -2.49
C PRO A 32 17.60 7.62 -3.41
N THR A 33 16.75 6.78 -2.82
CA THR A 33 15.95 5.80 -3.56
C THR A 33 14.85 6.49 -4.37
N CYS A 34 14.29 5.78 -5.36
CA CYS A 34 13.17 6.27 -6.15
C CYS A 34 11.98 6.67 -5.24
N GLU A 35 11.72 5.89 -4.21
CA GLU A 35 10.67 6.13 -3.23
C GLU A 35 10.92 7.40 -2.42
N GLU A 36 12.15 7.62 -1.97
CA GLU A 36 12.55 8.87 -1.27
C GLU A 36 12.40 10.10 -2.16
N LEU A 37 12.51 9.92 -3.47
CA LEU A 37 12.30 10.96 -4.47
C LEU A 37 10.82 11.09 -4.92
N GLY A 38 9.90 10.31 -4.36
CA GLY A 38 8.47 10.39 -4.64
C GLY A 38 7.99 9.56 -5.85
N TYR A 39 8.84 8.70 -6.41
CA TYR A 39 8.45 7.74 -7.45
C TYR A 39 7.81 6.51 -6.81
N ILE A 40 6.56 6.65 -6.36
CA ILE A 40 5.84 5.63 -5.60
C ILE A 40 4.78 4.88 -6.41
N TYR A 41 4.59 5.24 -7.69
CA TYR A 41 3.59 4.65 -8.58
C TYR A 41 4.20 3.66 -9.56
N SER A 42 3.42 2.67 -9.98
CA SER A 42 3.73 1.85 -11.16
C SER A 42 3.24 2.50 -12.46
N ALA A 43 3.64 1.92 -13.59
CA ALA A 43 3.13 2.33 -14.91
C ALA A 43 1.60 2.29 -14.99
N ASP A 44 1.00 1.22 -14.45
CA ASP A 44 -0.45 0.99 -14.47
C ASP A 44 -1.21 2.02 -13.62
N GLU A 45 -0.61 2.50 -12.53
CA GLU A 45 -1.22 3.50 -11.63
C GLU A 45 -1.18 4.91 -12.21
N CYS A 46 -0.23 5.19 -13.10
CA CYS A 46 -0.10 6.49 -13.76
C CYS A 46 -0.82 6.58 -15.12
N VAL A 47 -1.55 5.55 -15.58
CA VAL A 47 -2.20 5.53 -16.92
C VAL A 47 -3.12 6.74 -17.16
N ASN A 48 -3.75 7.26 -16.09
CA ASN A 48 -4.59 8.46 -16.12
C ASN A 48 -4.02 9.60 -15.25
N GLY A 49 -2.71 9.58 -15.00
CA GLY A 49 -1.99 10.60 -14.25
C GLY A 49 -1.43 11.69 -15.17
N ASN A 50 -1.27 12.88 -14.62
CA ASN A 50 -0.59 14.02 -15.22
C ASN A 50 0.88 14.06 -14.76
N ASN A 51 1.74 14.76 -15.51
CA ASN A 51 3.16 14.97 -15.13
C ASN A 51 3.91 13.65 -14.81
N ILE A 52 3.75 12.64 -15.67
CA ILE A 52 4.35 11.32 -15.47
C ILE A 52 5.87 11.39 -15.67
N LEU A 53 6.62 11.08 -14.62
CA LEU A 53 8.07 10.97 -14.61
C LEU A 53 8.46 9.55 -14.23
N LYS A 54 9.41 8.94 -14.95
CA LYS A 54 9.99 7.64 -14.57
C LYS A 54 11.20 7.84 -13.66
N CYS A 55 11.40 6.95 -12.70
CA CYS A 55 12.59 7.01 -11.88
C CYS A 55 13.84 6.67 -12.72
N PRO A 56 14.92 7.46 -12.65
CA PRO A 56 16.13 7.21 -13.44
C PRO A 56 16.84 5.89 -13.11
N THR A 57 16.71 5.41 -11.87
CA THR A 57 17.40 4.21 -11.36
C THR A 57 16.51 2.96 -11.33
N ASP A 58 15.20 3.11 -11.51
CA ASP A 58 14.23 2.01 -11.55
C ASP A 58 13.05 2.37 -12.47
N LEU A 59 13.10 1.91 -13.72
CA LEU A 59 12.10 2.27 -14.73
C LEU A 59 10.70 1.69 -14.46
N SER A 60 10.55 0.81 -13.46
CA SER A 60 9.26 0.30 -13.01
C SER A 60 8.52 1.30 -12.11
N LYS A 61 9.23 2.29 -11.57
CA LYS A 61 8.68 3.31 -10.65
C LYS A 61 8.49 4.64 -11.33
N MET A 62 7.40 5.31 -10.97
CA MET A 62 6.93 6.54 -11.56
C MET A 62 6.45 7.52 -10.49
N ALA A 63 6.59 8.81 -10.79
CA ALA A 63 5.90 9.89 -10.10
C ALA A 63 4.85 10.42 -11.08
N CYS A 64 3.62 10.61 -10.62
CA CYS A 64 2.58 11.27 -11.38
C CYS A 64 1.67 12.03 -10.42
N SER A 65 1.09 13.10 -10.93
CA SER A 65 0.04 13.87 -10.26
C SER A 65 -1.32 13.47 -10.81
N PHE A 66 -2.38 13.80 -10.09
CA PHE A 66 -3.73 13.58 -10.58
C PHE A 66 -4.58 14.83 -10.40
N ASP A 67 -5.45 15.11 -11.37
CA ASP A 67 -6.52 16.07 -11.14
C ASP A 67 -7.52 15.45 -10.17
N ALA A 68 -8.00 16.24 -9.22
CA ALA A 68 -9.06 15.80 -8.33
C ALA A 68 -10.34 15.54 -9.13
N ILE A 69 -10.91 14.34 -8.98
CA ILE A 69 -12.17 13.95 -9.63
C ILE A 69 -13.17 13.61 -8.52
N GLY A 70 -14.22 14.43 -8.38
CA GLY A 70 -15.13 14.35 -7.24
C GLY A 70 -14.52 14.95 -5.96
N ASN A 71 -15.20 14.72 -4.84
CA ASN A 71 -14.84 15.23 -3.52
C ASN A 71 -14.80 14.10 -2.49
N ASP A 72 -14.15 14.36 -1.35
CA ASP A 72 -14.20 13.44 -0.21
C ASP A 72 -15.65 13.22 0.22
N GLY A 73 -16.05 11.94 0.32
CA GLY A 73 -17.41 11.52 0.59
C GLY A 73 -18.25 11.20 -0.64
N ASP A 74 -17.80 11.53 -1.86
CA ASP A 74 -18.51 11.17 -3.07
C ASP A 74 -18.48 9.65 -3.32
N ILE A 75 -19.52 9.15 -3.98
CA ILE A 75 -19.65 7.77 -4.42
C ILE A 75 -18.84 7.59 -5.70
N LEU A 76 -17.93 6.63 -5.69
CA LEU A 76 -17.21 6.18 -6.87
C LEU A 76 -17.95 5.03 -7.55
N TYR A 77 -18.20 5.16 -8.85
CA TYR A 77 -18.89 4.16 -9.66
C TYR A 77 -17.91 3.35 -10.52
N ALA A 78 -18.32 2.14 -10.88
CA ALA A 78 -17.54 1.22 -11.72
C ALA A 78 -17.22 1.77 -13.12
N ASP A 79 -17.91 2.82 -13.57
CA ASP A 79 -17.68 3.52 -14.85
C ASP A 79 -16.72 4.71 -14.72
N HIS A 80 -15.96 4.80 -13.62
CA HIS A 80 -15.09 5.92 -13.22
C HIS A 80 -15.80 7.23 -12.88
N SER A 81 -17.13 7.31 -12.97
CA SER A 81 -17.83 8.53 -12.56
C SER A 81 -17.91 8.65 -11.04
N THR A 82 -18.11 9.89 -10.58
CA THR A 82 -18.30 10.23 -9.17
C THR A 82 -19.59 11.01 -8.98
N SER A 83 -20.20 10.92 -7.79
CA SER A 83 -21.40 11.68 -7.45
C SER A 83 -21.59 11.79 -5.93
N SER A 84 -22.08 12.93 -5.45
CA SER A 84 -22.49 13.11 -4.06
C SER A 84 -23.81 12.40 -3.73
N GLU A 85 -24.59 12.04 -4.75
CA GLU A 85 -25.89 11.38 -4.65
C GLU A 85 -25.95 10.03 -5.37
N VAL A 86 -26.84 9.15 -4.92
CA VAL A 86 -27.02 7.81 -5.48
C VAL A 86 -27.67 7.88 -6.86
N ILE A 87 -26.95 7.43 -7.88
CA ILE A 87 -27.45 7.26 -9.25
C ILE A 87 -27.86 5.78 -9.46
N ASN A 88 -29.16 5.50 -9.44
CA ASN A 88 -29.70 4.13 -9.50
C ASN A 88 -29.27 3.31 -10.73
N ALA A 89 -28.98 3.97 -11.86
CA ALA A 89 -28.57 3.31 -13.10
C ALA A 89 -27.08 2.91 -13.13
N LYS A 90 -26.32 3.26 -12.09
CA LYS A 90 -24.87 3.03 -12.02
C LYS A 90 -24.51 2.11 -10.85
N THR A 91 -23.39 1.40 -10.98
CA THR A 91 -22.90 0.47 -9.94
C THR A 91 -21.89 1.17 -9.03
N PRO A 92 -22.23 1.51 -7.78
CA PRO A 92 -21.30 2.10 -6.83
C PRO A 92 -20.33 1.02 -6.34
N ILE A 93 -19.05 1.38 -6.16
CA ILE A 93 -18.00 0.43 -5.77
C ILE A 93 -17.13 0.90 -4.61
N ALA A 94 -17.06 2.22 -4.35
CA ALA A 94 -16.30 2.78 -3.24
C ALA A 94 -16.85 4.15 -2.81
N VAL A 95 -16.33 4.67 -1.70
CA VAL A 95 -16.50 6.06 -1.27
C VAL A 95 -15.13 6.74 -1.25
N ILE A 96 -15.04 7.93 -1.83
CA ILE A 96 -13.80 8.71 -1.90
C ILE A 96 -13.46 9.23 -0.50
N PHE A 97 -12.21 9.06 -0.07
CA PHE A 97 -11.72 9.60 1.21
C PHE A 97 -10.54 10.56 1.07
N ASP A 98 -9.90 10.58 -0.11
CA ASP A 98 -8.79 11.47 -0.43
C ASP A 98 -8.82 11.75 -1.93
N ALA A 99 -9.65 12.71 -2.34
CA ALA A 99 -9.87 13.09 -3.73
C ALA A 99 -8.59 13.64 -4.40
N GLY A 100 -7.74 14.34 -3.64
CA GLY A 100 -6.48 14.88 -4.14
C GLY A 100 -5.50 13.79 -4.57
N ASN A 101 -5.52 12.64 -3.87
CA ASN A 101 -4.74 11.47 -4.24
C ASN A 101 -5.57 10.40 -4.97
N ARG A 102 -6.82 10.69 -5.37
CA ARG A 102 -7.77 9.77 -5.99
C ARG A 102 -7.87 8.41 -5.28
N LEU A 103 -8.01 8.44 -3.95
CA LEU A 103 -8.20 7.23 -3.14
C LEU A 103 -9.65 7.08 -2.68
N ALA A 104 -10.14 5.84 -2.75
CA ALA A 104 -11.47 5.47 -2.30
C ALA A 104 -11.44 4.14 -1.52
N VAL A 105 -12.35 4.00 -0.55
CA VAL A 105 -12.51 2.81 0.30
C VAL A 105 -13.69 1.97 -0.17
N SER A 106 -13.51 0.65 -0.22
CA SER A 106 -14.53 -0.31 -0.66
C SER A 106 -15.82 -0.21 0.15
N LEU A 107 -16.97 -0.40 -0.50
CA LEU A 107 -18.29 -0.36 0.16
C LEU A 107 -18.56 -1.51 1.12
N GLU A 108 -17.70 -2.53 1.11
CA GLU A 108 -17.78 -3.69 1.98
C GLU A 108 -16.38 -4.14 2.40
N ALA A 109 -16.28 -4.59 3.64
CA ALA A 109 -15.12 -5.31 4.14
C ALA A 109 -15.32 -6.81 4.00
N LYS A 110 -14.23 -7.58 3.89
CA LYS A 110 -14.29 -8.99 4.29
C LYS A 110 -14.35 -9.04 5.81
N ILE A 111 -15.41 -9.66 6.33
CA ILE A 111 -15.62 -9.82 7.76
C ILE A 111 -15.10 -11.19 8.18
N TYR A 112 -14.24 -11.23 9.19
CA TYR A 112 -13.85 -12.46 9.85
C TYR A 112 -14.64 -12.62 11.16
N GLN A 113 -15.05 -13.84 11.44
CA GLN A 113 -15.86 -14.26 12.58
C GLN A 113 -15.08 -15.25 13.45
N LYS A 114 -15.57 -15.47 14.67
CA LYS A 114 -14.98 -16.45 15.59
C LYS A 114 -14.94 -17.83 14.92
N GLY A 115 -13.75 -18.42 14.88
CA GLY A 115 -13.49 -19.72 14.22
C GLY A 115 -12.90 -19.58 12.81
N ASP A 116 -12.89 -18.38 12.23
CA ASP A 116 -12.13 -18.14 11.00
C ASP A 116 -10.63 -18.14 11.28
N SER A 117 -9.87 -18.77 10.38
CA SER A 117 -8.42 -18.66 10.37
C SER A 117 -8.03 -17.28 9.81
N VAL A 118 -7.64 -16.39 10.72
CA VAL A 118 -7.18 -15.05 10.38
C VAL A 118 -5.66 -15.03 10.53
N ILE A 119 -4.94 -14.88 9.42
CA ILE A 119 -3.46 -14.83 9.37
C ILE A 119 -3.07 -13.65 8.49
N TRP A 120 -2.26 -12.72 9.01
CA TRP A 120 -1.76 -11.58 8.22
C TRP A 120 -0.90 -12.06 7.05
N GLY A 121 0.10 -12.88 7.37
CA GLY A 121 1.02 -13.48 6.42
C GLY A 121 2.17 -14.21 7.09
N ALA A 122 3.14 -14.61 6.28
CA ALA A 122 4.31 -15.35 6.71
C ALA A 122 5.12 -14.61 7.78
N GLU A 123 5.82 -15.38 8.61
CA GLU A 123 6.70 -14.87 9.66
C GLU A 123 7.89 -14.06 9.11
N GLY A 124 8.30 -13.09 9.93
CA GLY A 124 9.50 -12.29 9.74
C GLY A 124 9.27 -10.94 9.06
N ASP A 125 10.37 -10.17 9.03
CA ASP A 125 10.40 -8.81 8.52
C ASP A 125 10.24 -8.77 6.99
N ILE A 126 9.60 -7.71 6.49
CA ILE A 126 9.52 -7.38 5.07
C ILE A 126 10.46 -6.19 4.83
N PRO A 127 11.65 -6.42 4.24
CA PRO A 127 12.61 -5.34 4.01
C PRO A 127 11.99 -4.20 3.19
N GLY A 128 12.16 -2.97 3.69
CA GLY A 128 11.63 -1.75 3.05
C GLY A 128 10.24 -1.35 3.53
N LEU A 129 9.51 -2.23 4.22
CA LEU A 129 8.20 -1.89 4.78
C LEU A 129 8.42 -1.22 6.15
N ALA A 130 8.21 0.09 6.21
CA ALA A 130 8.51 0.86 7.41
C ALA A 130 7.57 0.46 8.56
N ASN A 131 8.17 0.19 9.73
CA ASN A 131 7.43 -0.04 10.96
C ASN A 131 6.87 1.26 11.51
N CYS A 132 5.66 1.23 12.05
CA CYS A 132 5.07 2.33 12.80
C CYS A 132 4.42 1.83 14.09
N SER A 133 4.98 2.23 15.23
CA SER A 133 4.45 1.83 16.53
C SER A 133 3.25 2.72 16.91
N GLY A 134 2.03 2.26 16.58
CA GLY A 134 0.79 2.90 17.00
C GLY A 134 0.03 3.59 15.86
N THR A 135 -0.71 4.63 16.19
CA THR A 135 -1.60 5.30 15.23
C THR A 135 -0.89 6.33 14.36
N ASP A 136 0.36 6.68 14.63
CA ASP A 136 1.07 7.77 13.93
C ASP A 136 1.75 7.40 12.61
N CYS A 137 1.22 6.39 11.93
CA CYS A 137 1.64 5.99 10.60
C CYS A 137 1.15 7.00 9.54
N GLU A 138 2.02 7.31 8.58
CA GLU A 138 1.70 8.08 7.35
C GLU A 138 1.93 7.23 6.09
N ASP A 139 1.84 5.91 6.25
CA ASP A 139 2.08 4.94 5.19
C ASP A 139 0.89 4.82 4.23
N SER A 140 1.12 4.14 3.10
CA SER A 140 0.14 4.04 2.02
C SER A 140 -0.36 2.61 1.86
N SER A 141 -1.68 2.46 1.73
CA SER A 141 -2.31 1.15 1.46
C SER A 141 -1.70 0.49 0.23
N ILE A 142 -1.48 1.28 -0.82
CA ILE A 142 -1.01 0.78 -2.11
C ILE A 142 0.47 0.41 -2.05
N THR A 143 1.33 1.29 -1.54
CA THR A 143 2.76 1.01 -1.37
C THR A 143 2.99 -0.23 -0.53
N ASN A 144 2.33 -0.33 0.63
CA ASN A 144 2.47 -1.47 1.52
C ASN A 144 2.02 -2.75 0.84
N THR A 145 0.84 -2.75 0.22
CA THR A 145 0.30 -3.96 -0.43
C THR A 145 1.18 -4.39 -1.61
N ASN A 146 1.67 -3.46 -2.43
CA ASN A 146 2.62 -3.77 -3.52
C ASN A 146 3.88 -4.44 -2.97
N MET A 147 4.44 -3.90 -1.88
CA MET A 147 5.66 -4.42 -1.26
C MET A 147 5.47 -5.79 -0.63
N ILE A 148 4.36 -6.01 0.09
CA ILE A 148 3.98 -7.31 0.67
C ILE A 148 3.85 -8.36 -0.43
N MET A 149 3.11 -8.05 -1.50
CA MET A 149 2.90 -9.00 -2.61
C MET A 149 4.22 -9.32 -3.33
N SER A 150 5.03 -8.30 -3.63
CA SER A 150 6.32 -8.49 -4.32
C SER A 150 7.30 -9.30 -3.49
N TYR A 151 7.38 -9.04 -2.18
CA TYR A 151 8.23 -9.79 -1.26
C TYR A 151 7.76 -11.24 -1.11
N GLY A 152 6.44 -11.46 -1.00
CA GLY A 152 5.84 -12.80 -0.94
C GLY A 152 6.21 -13.64 -2.16
N GLU A 153 6.03 -13.07 -3.36
CA GLU A 153 6.39 -13.72 -4.62
C GLU A 153 7.90 -14.03 -4.70
N ALA A 154 8.75 -13.05 -4.43
CA ALA A 154 10.21 -13.20 -4.54
C ALA A 154 10.81 -14.21 -3.55
N ASN A 155 10.15 -14.44 -2.40
CA ASN A 155 10.65 -15.31 -1.33
C ASN A 155 9.82 -16.58 -1.14
N ASN A 156 8.88 -16.86 -2.04
CA ASN A 156 7.96 -18.00 -1.93
C ASN A 156 7.23 -18.05 -0.56
N LYS A 157 6.77 -16.89 -0.09
CA LYS A 157 6.02 -16.68 1.15
C LYS A 157 4.59 -16.25 0.83
N SER A 158 3.63 -16.75 1.61
CA SER A 158 2.22 -16.37 1.46
C SER A 158 1.81 -15.28 2.45
N TYR A 159 0.99 -14.35 1.96
CA TYR A 159 0.39 -13.25 2.72
C TYR A 159 -1.13 -13.23 2.48
N PRO A 160 -1.90 -14.13 3.14
CA PRO A 160 -3.29 -14.42 2.77
C PRO A 160 -4.22 -13.22 2.79
N MET A 161 -4.00 -12.23 3.68
CA MET A 161 -4.80 -11.01 3.68
C MET A 161 -4.55 -10.17 2.43
N ALA A 162 -3.29 -9.88 2.11
CA ALA A 162 -2.93 -9.11 0.93
C ALA A 162 -3.37 -9.82 -0.37
N GLU A 163 -3.18 -11.14 -0.44
CA GLU A 163 -3.67 -11.99 -1.53
C GLU A 163 -5.21 -11.96 -1.66
N SER A 164 -5.93 -12.02 -0.53
CA SER A 164 -7.40 -11.91 -0.50
C SER A 164 -7.88 -10.52 -0.92
N VAL A 165 -7.09 -9.47 -0.72
CA VAL A 165 -7.39 -8.14 -1.23
C VAL A 165 -7.12 -8.06 -2.74
N ARG A 166 -6.02 -8.64 -3.23
CA ARG A 166 -5.72 -8.67 -4.67
C ARG A 166 -6.70 -9.49 -5.48
N SER A 167 -7.29 -10.54 -4.90
CA SER A 167 -8.34 -11.32 -5.58
C SER A 167 -9.72 -10.66 -5.57
N TYR A 168 -9.90 -9.56 -4.81
CA TYR A 168 -11.19 -8.88 -4.73
C TYR A 168 -11.58 -8.20 -6.04
N SER A 169 -12.83 -8.41 -6.44
CA SER A 169 -13.49 -7.67 -7.52
C SER A 169 -14.91 -7.34 -7.06
N PRO A 170 -15.29 -6.05 -6.96
CA PRO A 170 -16.63 -5.68 -6.53
C PRO A 170 -17.67 -6.15 -7.54
N ALA A 171 -18.84 -6.55 -7.04
CA ALA A 171 -19.95 -6.96 -7.89
C ALA A 171 -20.32 -5.86 -8.89
N GLY A 172 -20.35 -6.20 -10.18
CA GLY A 172 -20.70 -5.27 -11.25
C GLY A 172 -19.55 -4.40 -11.78
N CYS A 173 -18.34 -4.50 -11.22
CA CYS A 173 -17.16 -4.00 -11.93
C CYS A 173 -16.84 -4.90 -13.14
N LYS A 174 -16.98 -4.34 -14.34
CA LYS A 174 -16.64 -5.00 -15.61
C LYS A 174 -15.40 -4.41 -16.27
N GLN A 175 -14.84 -3.34 -15.69
CA GLN A 175 -13.72 -2.61 -16.25
C GLN A 175 -12.42 -3.07 -15.58
N ALA A 176 -11.32 -3.06 -16.35
CA ALA A 176 -10.03 -3.58 -15.87
C ALA A 176 -9.44 -2.79 -14.69
N TRP A 177 -9.83 -1.53 -14.52
CA TRP A 177 -9.29 -0.64 -13.49
C TRP A 177 -9.83 -0.94 -12.08
N CYS A 178 -11.05 -1.48 -11.96
CA CYS A 178 -11.70 -1.76 -10.67
C CYS A 178 -11.76 -3.25 -10.32
N GLY A 179 -11.24 -4.11 -11.21
CA GLY A 179 -11.29 -5.56 -11.05
C GLY A 179 -10.22 -6.11 -10.11
N ALA A 180 -10.07 -7.43 -10.11
CA ALA A 180 -9.00 -8.11 -9.38
C ALA A 180 -7.61 -7.56 -9.76
N GLY A 181 -6.75 -7.49 -8.75
CA GLY A 181 -5.39 -6.95 -8.82
C GLY A 181 -5.29 -5.45 -8.54
N LYS A 182 -6.41 -4.72 -8.56
CA LYS A 182 -6.41 -3.24 -8.45
C LYS A 182 -6.64 -2.69 -7.06
N TRP A 183 -7.05 -3.55 -6.13
CA TRP A 183 -7.33 -3.19 -4.74
C TRP A 183 -6.12 -3.44 -3.85
N SER A 184 -5.98 -2.60 -2.82
CA SER A 184 -4.91 -2.64 -1.83
C SER A 184 -5.47 -2.75 -0.42
N MET A 185 -4.75 -3.45 0.46
CA MET A 185 -5.11 -3.59 1.86
C MET A 185 -4.99 -2.24 2.56
N LEU A 186 -6.00 -1.86 3.34
CA LEU A 186 -6.01 -0.59 4.06
C LEU A 186 -4.77 -0.46 4.95
N SER A 187 -4.07 0.68 4.92
CA SER A 187 -2.99 1.03 5.86
C SER A 187 -3.52 1.88 7.03
N MET A 188 -2.72 2.01 8.08
CA MET A 188 -2.97 2.95 9.18
C MET A 188 -2.96 4.40 8.69
N GLY A 189 -2.04 4.79 7.81
CA GLY A 189 -1.99 6.15 7.25
C GLY A 189 -3.26 6.53 6.49
N ASP A 190 -3.77 5.64 5.63
CA ASP A 190 -5.05 5.89 4.95
C ASP A 190 -6.26 5.72 5.88
N PHE A 191 -6.20 4.82 6.86
CA PHE A 191 -7.24 4.69 7.88
C PHE A 191 -7.42 6.00 8.66
N LYS A 192 -6.34 6.71 9.02
CA LYS A 192 -6.43 8.02 9.70
C LYS A 192 -7.22 9.04 8.88
N LYS A 193 -7.03 9.07 7.57
CA LYS A 193 -7.78 9.95 6.66
C LYS A 193 -9.27 9.58 6.66
N ILE A 194 -9.58 8.28 6.55
CA ILE A 194 -10.95 7.78 6.64
C ILE A 194 -11.58 8.14 7.99
N TYR A 195 -10.85 7.99 9.09
CA TYR A 195 -11.33 8.29 10.44
C TYR A 195 -11.55 9.80 10.64
N ALA A 196 -10.67 10.65 10.11
CA ALA A 196 -10.87 12.10 10.11
C ALA A 196 -12.11 12.51 9.31
N ALA A 197 -12.38 11.83 8.20
CA ALA A 197 -13.57 12.04 7.35
C ALA A 197 -14.78 11.17 7.75
N GLN A 198 -14.76 10.50 8.90
CA GLN A 198 -15.71 9.43 9.25
C GLN A 198 -17.17 9.86 9.16
N LYS A 199 -17.49 11.10 9.52
CA LYS A 199 -18.86 11.64 9.49
C LYS A 199 -19.41 11.65 8.07
N THR A 200 -18.61 12.15 7.13
CA THR A 200 -18.99 12.24 5.71
C THR A 200 -19.05 10.86 5.09
N ILE A 201 -18.02 10.03 5.30
CA ILE A 201 -17.97 8.67 4.73
C ILE A 201 -19.12 7.82 5.27
N THR A 202 -19.39 7.84 6.57
CA THR A 202 -20.51 7.09 7.18
C THR A 202 -21.86 7.56 6.64
N ALA A 203 -22.04 8.86 6.40
CA ALA A 203 -23.26 9.36 5.77
C ALA A 203 -23.46 8.79 4.36
N THR A 204 -22.41 8.74 3.55
CA THR A 204 -22.46 8.16 2.20
C THR A 204 -22.70 6.66 2.22
N PHE A 205 -22.04 5.91 3.10
CA PHE A 205 -22.34 4.49 3.32
C PHE A 205 -23.82 4.28 3.64
N LYS A 206 -24.39 5.11 4.53
CA LYS A 206 -25.81 5.06 4.88
C LYS A 206 -26.74 5.33 3.70
N LYS A 207 -26.41 6.30 2.82
CA LYS A 207 -27.16 6.54 1.58
C LYS A 207 -27.23 5.30 0.69
N LEU A 208 -26.16 4.51 0.68
CA LEU A 208 -26.04 3.26 -0.09
C LEU A 208 -26.63 2.03 0.64
N GLY A 209 -27.23 2.20 1.83
CA GLY A 209 -27.71 1.09 2.65
C GLY A 209 -26.58 0.19 3.16
N LYS A 210 -25.36 0.73 3.26
CA LYS A 210 -24.15 0.06 3.76
C LYS A 210 -23.72 0.66 5.09
N SER A 211 -22.72 0.06 5.73
CA SER A 211 -22.13 0.59 6.96
C SER A 211 -20.62 0.40 6.97
N LEU A 212 -19.89 1.43 7.41
CA LEU A 212 -18.45 1.38 7.63
C LEU A 212 -18.09 0.63 8.93
N SER A 213 -19.05 0.56 9.85
CA SER A 213 -18.95 -0.07 11.16
C SER A 213 -20.21 -0.87 11.49
N SER A 214 -20.18 -1.69 12.53
CA SER A 214 -21.38 -2.32 13.07
C SER A 214 -21.58 -1.99 14.54
N ASN A 215 -22.65 -2.54 15.13
CA ASN A 215 -22.88 -2.51 16.58
C ASN A 215 -22.03 -3.53 17.36
N ASN A 216 -21.04 -4.15 16.72
CA ASN A 216 -20.05 -5.03 17.35
C ASN A 216 -18.75 -4.26 17.66
N TRP A 217 -17.81 -4.89 18.36
CA TRP A 217 -16.47 -4.34 18.52
C TRP A 217 -15.73 -4.45 17.20
N ASN A 218 -15.55 -3.32 16.53
CA ASN A 218 -15.02 -3.25 15.19
C ASN A 218 -13.50 -3.23 15.24
N VAL A 219 -12.85 -4.05 14.42
CA VAL A 219 -11.39 -4.08 14.27
C VAL A 219 -11.03 -3.92 12.80
N PHE A 220 -10.40 -2.82 12.44
CA PHE A 220 -9.86 -2.60 11.10
C PHE A 220 -8.47 -3.25 10.99
N LEU A 221 -8.38 -4.25 10.13
CA LEU A 221 -7.14 -4.94 9.80
C LEU A 221 -6.33 -4.09 8.83
N THR A 222 -5.04 -3.87 9.10
CA THR A 222 -4.20 -2.98 8.28
C THR A 222 -2.94 -3.63 7.73
N SER A 223 -2.39 -3.06 6.66
CA SER A 223 -1.12 -3.45 6.04
C SER A 223 0.11 -2.81 6.69
N SER A 224 -0.05 -2.12 7.82
CA SER A 224 1.02 -1.33 8.46
C SER A 224 1.72 -2.16 9.52
N PRO A 225 3.02 -2.48 9.40
CA PRO A 225 3.72 -3.18 10.45
C PRO A 225 3.81 -2.33 11.72
N TYR A 226 3.51 -2.94 12.87
CA TYR A 226 3.81 -2.35 14.17
C TYR A 226 5.30 -2.50 14.49
N ASP A 227 5.82 -3.70 14.24
CA ASP A 227 7.24 -4.05 14.30
C ASP A 227 7.57 -5.13 13.26
N LYS A 228 8.81 -5.65 13.29
CA LYS A 228 9.31 -6.68 12.37
C LYS A 228 8.52 -7.99 12.37
N THR A 229 7.66 -8.17 13.36
CA THR A 229 6.93 -9.42 13.60
C THR A 229 5.44 -9.21 13.76
N SER A 230 4.89 -8.01 13.66
CA SER A 230 3.46 -7.77 13.91
C SER A 230 2.93 -6.60 13.08
N TYR A 231 1.63 -6.60 12.80
CA TYR A 231 0.92 -5.56 12.05
C TYR A 231 -0.02 -4.80 12.95
N ASN A 232 -0.28 -3.52 12.68
CA ASN A 232 -1.27 -2.74 13.38
C ASN A 232 -2.71 -3.17 13.03
N ALA A 233 -3.60 -3.10 14.00
CA ALA A 233 -5.03 -3.04 13.76
C ALA A 233 -5.65 -1.96 14.64
N TYR A 234 -6.65 -1.27 14.09
CA TYR A 234 -7.36 -0.24 14.85
C TYR A 234 -8.68 -0.79 15.35
N SER A 235 -8.96 -0.65 16.65
CA SER A 235 -10.23 -1.12 17.22
C SER A 235 -11.02 -0.02 17.90
N PHE A 236 -12.33 -0.06 17.74
CA PHE A 236 -13.23 0.90 18.35
C PHE A 236 -14.59 0.28 18.66
N PHE A 237 -15.20 0.75 19.76
CA PHE A 237 -16.57 0.44 20.12
C PHE A 237 -17.22 1.63 20.81
N VAL A 238 -18.22 2.23 20.16
CA VAL A 238 -19.10 3.28 20.73
C VAL A 238 -18.33 4.34 21.55
N GLY A 239 -17.31 4.95 20.96
CA GLY A 239 -16.54 6.03 21.58
C GLY A 239 -15.43 5.60 22.55
N VAL A 240 -15.18 4.29 22.68
CA VAL A 240 -13.96 3.75 23.30
C VAL A 240 -13.01 3.34 22.18
N ASP A 241 -11.93 4.12 22.01
CA ASP A 241 -10.83 3.79 21.12
C ASP A 241 -9.79 2.96 21.88
N ALA A 242 -9.36 1.85 21.28
CA ALA A 242 -8.26 1.06 21.82
C ALA A 242 -7.35 0.61 20.67
N ASN A 243 -6.08 1.01 20.73
CA ASN A 243 -5.06 0.39 19.90
C ASN A 243 -4.88 -1.05 20.39
N LEU A 244 -5.29 -2.00 19.56
CA LEU A 244 -4.90 -3.39 19.75
C LEU A 244 -3.56 -3.56 19.06
N VAL A 245 -2.58 -4.10 19.79
CA VAL A 245 -1.44 -4.74 19.15
C VAL A 245 -1.92 -6.15 18.80
N PRO A 246 -2.17 -6.45 17.51
CA PRO A 246 -2.64 -7.76 17.06
C PRO A 246 -1.56 -8.84 17.26
N PRO A 247 -1.89 -10.12 16.99
CA PRO A 247 -0.96 -11.24 17.12
C PRO A 247 0.24 -11.04 16.19
N LYS A 248 1.32 -11.78 16.48
CA LYS A 248 2.50 -11.79 15.59
C LYS A 248 2.12 -12.33 14.22
N SER A 249 2.84 -11.87 13.19
CA SER A 249 2.87 -12.45 11.86
C SER A 249 3.11 -13.95 11.96
N GLY A 250 2.37 -14.75 11.21
CA GLY A 250 2.35 -16.21 11.32
C GLY A 250 1.42 -16.78 12.39
N GLU A 251 1.01 -16.00 13.39
CA GLU A 251 0.07 -16.46 14.43
C GLU A 251 -1.39 -16.16 14.05
N GLY A 252 -2.29 -17.05 14.45
CA GLY A 252 -3.74 -16.86 14.32
C GLY A 252 -4.32 -15.94 15.40
N PHE A 253 -5.53 -15.44 15.19
CA PHE A 253 -6.22 -14.54 16.13
C PHE A 253 -6.92 -15.28 17.29
N ASP A 254 -6.63 -16.56 17.48
CA ASP A 254 -7.32 -17.47 18.41
C ASP A 254 -7.34 -16.95 19.86
N ALA A 255 -6.26 -16.29 20.30
CA ALA A 255 -6.20 -15.67 21.61
C ALA A 255 -7.15 -14.48 21.75
N ILE A 256 -7.33 -13.68 20.68
CA ILE A 256 -8.16 -12.47 20.70
C ILE A 256 -9.65 -12.83 20.70
N TRP A 257 -10.05 -13.89 19.98
CA TRP A 257 -11.43 -14.37 19.91
C TRP A 257 -12.05 -14.75 21.28
N ASN A 258 -11.21 -14.96 22.29
CA ASN A 258 -11.62 -15.35 23.64
C ASN A 258 -11.53 -14.21 24.66
N LEU A 259 -11.04 -13.03 24.26
CA LEU A 259 -11.07 -11.85 25.12
C LEU A 259 -12.52 -11.40 25.32
N ALA A 260 -12.93 -11.30 26.59
CA ALA A 260 -14.25 -10.84 26.96
C ALA A 260 -14.42 -9.35 26.62
N LEU A 261 -15.52 -9.03 25.94
CA LEU A 261 -15.90 -7.66 25.61
C LEU A 261 -17.00 -7.15 26.54
N PRO A 262 -17.07 -5.83 26.79
CA PRO A 262 -18.16 -5.24 27.57
C PRO A 262 -19.53 -5.55 26.96
N ASN A 263 -20.55 -5.65 27.83
CA ASN A 263 -21.96 -5.71 27.44
C ASN A 263 -22.33 -6.85 26.46
N GLY A 264 -21.56 -7.94 26.42
CA GLY A 264 -21.82 -9.07 25.52
C GLY A 264 -21.58 -8.76 24.03
N ALA A 265 -20.80 -7.71 23.73
CA ALA A 265 -20.40 -7.43 22.36
C ALA A 265 -19.57 -8.58 21.78
N SER A 266 -19.60 -8.71 20.45
CA SER A 266 -18.77 -9.66 19.72
C SER A 266 -17.67 -8.94 18.95
N TRP A 267 -16.55 -9.61 18.71
CA TRP A 267 -15.49 -9.11 17.85
C TRP A 267 -15.91 -9.15 16.38
N GLN A 268 -15.61 -8.09 15.64
CA GLN A 268 -15.81 -8.00 14.21
C GLN A 268 -14.55 -7.48 13.53
N PHE A 269 -13.75 -8.40 12.97
CA PHE A 269 -12.55 -8.04 12.23
C PHE A 269 -12.88 -7.79 10.77
N MET A 270 -12.41 -6.65 10.26
CA MET A 270 -12.84 -6.08 9.00
C MET A 270 -11.61 -5.77 8.14
N LEU A 271 -11.57 -6.38 6.97
CA LEU A 271 -10.57 -6.10 5.95
C LEU A 271 -11.21 -5.24 4.86
N PHE A 272 -11.12 -3.92 5.05
CA PHE A 272 -11.44 -2.94 4.03
C PHE A 272 -10.32 -2.83 2.99
N ARG A 273 -10.68 -2.31 1.82
CA ARG A 273 -9.80 -2.23 0.66
C ARG A 273 -9.78 -0.81 0.14
N VAL A 274 -8.63 -0.40 -0.36
CA VAL A 274 -8.39 0.92 -0.94
C VAL A 274 -8.10 0.74 -2.43
N ILE A 275 -8.67 1.61 -3.25
CA ILE A 275 -8.39 1.68 -4.68
C ILE A 275 -7.95 3.09 -5.05
N ARG A 276 -7.05 3.17 -6.03
CA ARG A 276 -6.78 4.40 -6.78
C ARG A 276 -7.66 4.41 -8.02
N TYR A 277 -8.48 5.44 -8.17
CA TYR A 277 -9.42 5.58 -9.28
C TYR A 277 -8.99 6.66 -10.25
#